data_AF-A0A4C1Z4I6-F1
#
_entry.id   AF-A0A4C1Z4I6-F1
#
_cell.length_a   1.000
_cell.length_b   1.000
_cell.length_c   1.000
_cell.angle_alpha   90.00
_cell.angle_beta   90.00
_cell.angle_gamma   90.00
#
_symmetry.space_group_name_H-M   'P 1'
#
loop_
_entity.id
_entity.type
_entity.pdbx_description
1 polymer ?
#
loop_
_entity_poly.entity_id
_entity_poly.type
_entity_poly.pdbx_seq_one_letter_code
_entity_poly.pdbx_strand_id
1 'polypeptide(L)'
;MAKSLKPFAKGGFIKECMIKVCSVLYPEKKTEFEKVSLSKRTVIRCIEMMTNGIKTTLTGRMAGFESFSIALDESTNLSDAAQLAIFIRGVDKEFTVTEELLALQPLKGTTTGEDIFNEVKKVFTNFGLQWSKFIEICRDSVPSMVGLRKGFIGILNEKVNLQKSIIALSTNRTCVLSPLVSRML
;
A
#
# COMPACT_ATOMS: atom_id res chain seq x y z
N MET A 1 -20.30 -12.01 34.99
CA MET A 1 -19.04 -11.61 34.31
C MET A 1 -17.80 -12.35 34.82
N ALA A 2 -17.79 -12.90 36.05
CA ALA A 2 -16.66 -13.67 36.59
C ALA A 2 -16.67 -15.20 36.33
N LYS A 3 -17.72 -15.77 35.72
CA LYS A 3 -17.88 -17.24 35.60
C LYS A 3 -17.21 -17.88 34.37
N SER A 4 -16.75 -17.11 33.38
CA SER A 4 -16.24 -17.67 32.12
C SER A 4 -14.73 -17.54 31.89
N LEU A 5 -14.00 -16.69 32.63
CA LEU A 5 -12.53 -16.50 32.53
C LEU A 5 -11.97 -16.37 31.08
N LYS A 6 -12.80 -15.97 30.11
CA LYS A 6 -12.38 -15.84 28.71
C LYS A 6 -11.85 -14.43 28.45
N PRO A 7 -10.71 -14.28 27.76
CA PRO A 7 -10.20 -12.97 27.36
C PRO A 7 -11.23 -12.23 26.47
N PHE A 8 -11.43 -10.94 26.72
CA PHE A 8 -12.25 -10.06 25.88
C PHE A 8 -11.78 -10.00 24.42
N ALA A 9 -10.53 -10.41 24.14
CA ALA A 9 -9.99 -10.52 22.78
C ALA A 9 -10.62 -11.64 21.93
N LYS A 10 -11.43 -12.53 22.52
CA LYS A 10 -12.06 -13.64 21.78
C LYS A 10 -13.43 -13.20 21.26
N GLY A 11 -13.54 -12.96 19.95
CA GLY A 11 -14.78 -12.48 19.31
C GLY A 11 -16.04 -13.26 19.70
N GLY A 12 -15.95 -14.58 19.87
CA GLY A 12 -17.08 -15.40 20.34
C GLY A 12 -17.65 -14.98 21.70
N PHE A 13 -16.83 -14.45 22.61
CA PHE A 13 -17.27 -13.94 23.91
C PHE A 13 -18.01 -12.59 23.78
N ILE A 14 -17.52 -11.70 22.90
CA ILE A 14 -18.19 -10.43 22.58
C ILE A 14 -19.58 -10.70 21.99
N LYS A 15 -19.71 -11.69 21.10
CA LYS A 15 -21.02 -12.12 20.56
C LYS A 15 -22.01 -12.49 21.67
N GLU A 16 -21.54 -13.31 22.60
CA GLU A 16 -22.38 -13.87 23.65
C GLU A 16 -22.88 -12.76 24.59
N CYS A 17 -22.02 -11.78 24.87
CA CYS A 17 -22.39 -10.56 25.59
C CYS A 17 -23.40 -9.72 24.80
N MET A 18 -23.16 -9.44 23.52
CA MET A 18 -24.09 -8.67 22.68
C MET A 18 -25.45 -9.35 22.53
N ILE A 19 -25.51 -10.67 22.35
CA ILE A 19 -26.77 -11.42 22.29
C ILE A 19 -27.53 -11.31 23.62
N LYS A 20 -26.84 -11.40 24.76
CA LYS A 20 -27.47 -11.23 26.08
C LYS A 20 -28.04 -9.83 26.25
N VAL A 21 -27.30 -8.79 25.84
CA VAL A 21 -27.77 -7.40 25.87
C VAL A 21 -28.97 -7.21 24.94
N CYS A 22 -28.90 -7.70 23.69
CA CYS A 22 -30.02 -7.65 22.74
C CYS A 22 -31.24 -8.44 23.25
N SER A 23 -31.06 -9.56 23.94
CA SER A 23 -32.19 -10.31 24.49
C SER A 23 -32.95 -9.55 25.60
N VAL A 24 -32.31 -8.56 26.22
CA VAL A 24 -32.92 -7.70 27.24
C VAL A 24 -33.51 -6.43 26.62
N LEU A 25 -32.80 -5.81 25.67
CA LEU A 25 -33.21 -4.53 25.08
C LEU A 25 -34.13 -4.66 23.87
N TYR A 26 -33.94 -5.70 23.05
CA TYR A 26 -34.63 -5.90 21.76
C TYR A 26 -34.85 -7.41 21.49
N PRO A 27 -35.72 -8.07 22.26
CA PRO A 27 -35.91 -9.53 22.18
C PRO A 27 -36.34 -10.02 20.80
N GLU A 28 -37.11 -9.22 20.06
CA GLU A 28 -37.56 -9.50 18.69
C GLU A 28 -36.42 -9.53 17.65
N LYS A 29 -35.29 -8.88 17.93
CA LYS A 29 -34.11 -8.82 17.04
C LYS A 29 -33.02 -9.84 17.39
N LYS A 30 -33.22 -10.66 18.42
CA LYS A 30 -32.22 -11.64 18.90
C LYS A 30 -31.73 -12.59 17.80
N THR A 31 -32.62 -13.08 16.95
CA THR A 31 -32.29 -14.04 15.89
C THR A 31 -31.43 -13.44 14.77
N GLU A 32 -31.46 -12.11 14.57
CA GLU A 32 -30.58 -11.40 13.64
C GLU A 32 -29.13 -11.37 14.16
N PHE A 33 -28.94 -11.11 15.46
CA PHE A 33 -27.62 -11.11 16.11
C PHE A 33 -27.01 -12.51 16.24
N GLU A 34 -27.83 -13.55 16.39
CA GLU A 34 -27.37 -14.94 16.35
C GLU A 34 -26.83 -15.32 14.95
N LYS A 35 -27.41 -14.78 13.88
CA LYS A 35 -26.95 -14.97 12.49
C LYS A 35 -25.67 -14.21 12.16
N VAL A 36 -25.28 -13.20 12.95
CA VAL A 36 -24.01 -12.47 12.76
C VAL A 36 -22.83 -13.42 13.00
N SER A 37 -22.26 -13.95 11.93
CA SER A 37 -21.08 -14.82 12.02
C SER A 37 -19.86 -13.99 12.41
N LEU A 38 -19.29 -14.24 13.59
CA LEU A 38 -18.01 -13.68 14.03
C LEU A 38 -16.81 -14.54 13.59
N SER A 39 -17.00 -15.34 12.54
CA SER A 39 -15.89 -16.14 12.02
C SER A 39 -14.78 -15.21 11.54
N LYS A 40 -13.53 -15.68 11.62
CA LYS A 40 -12.38 -15.02 11.00
C LYS A 40 -12.65 -14.61 9.54
N ARG A 41 -13.50 -15.37 8.82
CA ARG A 41 -13.92 -15.09 7.45
C ARG A 41 -14.72 -13.79 7.30
N THR A 42 -15.52 -13.41 8.29
CA THR A 42 -16.30 -12.16 8.25
C THR A 42 -15.40 -10.95 8.43
N VAL A 43 -14.44 -11.03 9.35
CA VAL A 43 -13.42 -9.97 9.54
C VAL A 43 -12.55 -9.82 8.30
N ILE A 44 -12.08 -10.94 7.73
CA ILE A 44 -11.34 -10.94 6.45
C ILE A 44 -12.17 -10.29 5.35
N ARG A 45 -13.45 -10.67 5.19
CA ARG A 45 -14.33 -10.09 4.17
C ARG A 45 -14.55 -8.59 4.37
N CYS A 46 -14.70 -8.12 5.62
CA CYS A 46 -14.79 -6.69 5.90
C CYS A 46 -13.49 -5.96 5.54
N ILE A 47 -12.32 -6.53 5.87
CA ILE A 47 -11.02 -5.98 5.49
C ILE A 47 -10.88 -5.94 3.96
N GLU A 48 -11.28 -7.00 3.25
CA GLU A 48 -11.28 -7.04 1.78
C GLU A 48 -12.21 -5.99 1.17
N MET A 49 -13.41 -5.80 1.73
CA MET A 49 -14.34 -4.76 1.29
C MET A 49 -13.78 -3.35 1.51
N MET A 50 -13.17 -3.07 2.66
CA MET A 50 -12.54 -1.79 2.96
C MET A 50 -11.31 -1.56 2.07
N THR A 51 -10.49 -2.59 1.88
CA THR A 51 -9.35 -2.57 0.96
C THR A 51 -9.79 -2.27 -0.46
N ASN A 52 -10.86 -2.92 -0.93
CA ASN A 52 -11.41 -2.66 -2.26
C ASN A 52 -11.95 -1.23 -2.39
N GLY A 53 -12.62 -0.71 -1.36
CA GLY A 53 -13.10 0.68 -1.35
C GLY A 53 -11.95 1.69 -1.41
N ILE A 54 -10.90 1.50 -0.62
CA ILE A 54 -9.69 2.35 -0.66
C ILE A 54 -9.04 2.25 -2.04
N LYS A 55 -8.92 1.02 -2.57
CA LYS A 55 -8.33 0.78 -3.89
C LYS A 55 -9.12 1.48 -5.00
N THR A 56 -10.44 1.42 -5.01
CA THR A 56 -11.25 2.08 -6.05
C THR A 56 -11.15 3.60 -5.96
N THR A 57 -11.17 4.18 -4.75
CA THR A 57 -10.96 5.63 -4.57
C THR A 57 -9.58 6.06 -5.04
N LEU A 58 -8.53 5.32 -4.68
CA LEU A 58 -7.16 5.63 -5.07
C LEU A 58 -7.00 5.52 -6.59
N THR A 59 -7.49 4.44 -7.21
CA THR A 59 -7.45 4.25 -8.68
C THR A 59 -8.18 5.38 -9.42
N GLY A 60 -9.32 5.86 -8.89
CA GLY A 60 -10.04 6.99 -9.47
C GLY A 60 -9.22 8.28 -9.49
N ARG A 61 -8.50 8.58 -8.38
CA ARG A 61 -7.60 9.74 -8.30
C ARG A 61 -6.40 9.60 -9.26
N MET A 62 -5.80 8.42 -9.28
CA MET A 62 -4.62 8.14 -10.10
C MET A 62 -4.90 8.20 -11.61
N ALA A 63 -6.12 7.89 -12.04
CA ALA A 63 -6.51 8.03 -13.45
C ALA A 63 -6.43 9.49 -13.94
N GLY A 64 -6.63 10.46 -13.03
CA GLY A 64 -6.58 11.89 -13.31
C GLY A 64 -5.16 12.49 -13.31
N PHE A 65 -4.13 11.75 -12.91
CA PHE A 65 -2.78 12.28 -12.88
C PHE A 65 -2.29 12.59 -14.28
N GLU A 66 -1.77 13.79 -14.50
CA GLU A 66 -1.01 14.16 -15.69
C GLU A 66 0.43 13.64 -15.58
N SER A 67 0.97 13.65 -14.37
CA SER A 67 2.27 13.09 -14.07
C SER A 67 2.39 12.61 -12.64
N PHE A 68 3.32 11.68 -12.40
CA PHE A 68 3.59 11.18 -11.05
C PHE A 68 5.02 10.69 -10.87
N SER A 69 5.48 10.72 -9.62
CA SER A 69 6.70 10.08 -9.14
C SER A 69 6.38 9.01 -8.09
N ILE A 70 7.31 8.09 -7.86
CA ILE A 70 7.18 7.09 -6.79
C ILE A 70 8.37 7.14 -5.84
N ALA A 71 8.14 6.83 -4.58
CA ALA A 71 9.21 6.57 -3.63
C ALA A 71 9.17 5.10 -3.20
N LEU A 72 10.33 4.45 -3.21
CA LEU A 72 10.47 3.07 -2.76
C LEU A 72 11.28 3.00 -1.48
N ASP A 73 10.69 2.37 -0.48
CA ASP A 73 11.30 2.14 0.82
C ASP A 73 11.30 0.64 1.14
N GLU A 74 12.45 0.11 1.55
CA GLU A 74 12.60 -1.28 1.96
C GLU A 74 12.47 -1.35 3.48
N SER A 75 11.32 -1.81 3.95
CA SER A 75 11.05 -1.97 5.38
C SER A 75 11.19 -3.43 5.81
N THR A 76 11.62 -3.67 7.05
CA THR A 76 11.63 -5.01 7.66
C THR A 76 10.44 -5.15 8.62
N ASN A 77 9.62 -6.19 8.42
CA ASN A 77 8.57 -6.53 9.37
C ASN A 77 9.15 -7.24 10.61
N LEU A 78 8.38 -7.35 11.69
CA LEU A 78 8.73 -8.01 12.97
C LEU A 78 9.19 -9.47 12.83
N SER A 79 8.95 -10.10 11.68
CA SER A 79 9.36 -11.47 11.36
C SER A 79 10.61 -11.53 10.47
N ASP A 80 11.40 -10.46 10.40
CA ASP A 80 12.58 -10.30 9.50
C ASP A 80 12.28 -10.53 8.01
N ALA A 81 11.01 -10.38 7.61
CA ALA A 81 10.62 -10.43 6.21
C ALA A 81 10.69 -9.02 5.60
N ALA A 82 11.46 -8.85 4.54
CA ALA A 82 11.56 -7.60 3.80
C ALA A 82 10.24 -7.30 3.06
N GLN A 83 9.81 -6.03 3.12
CA GLN A 83 8.62 -5.51 2.46
C GLN A 83 8.98 -4.22 1.73
N LEU A 84 8.55 -4.14 0.47
CA LEU A 84 8.67 -2.95 -0.36
C LEU A 84 7.45 -2.06 -0.15
N ALA A 85 7.65 -0.92 0.49
CA ALA A 85 6.68 0.15 0.54
C ALA A 85 6.82 1.03 -0.72
N ILE A 86 5.71 1.26 -1.40
CA ILE A 86 5.63 2.06 -2.62
C ILE A 86 4.73 3.25 -2.33
N PHE A 87 5.31 4.45 -2.30
CA PHE A 87 4.57 5.71 -2.22
C PHE A 87 4.43 6.30 -3.61
N ILE A 88 3.32 6.99 -3.86
CA ILE A 88 3.09 7.74 -5.09
C ILE A 88 2.85 9.19 -4.76
N ARG A 89 3.43 10.07 -5.58
CA ARG A 89 3.14 11.49 -5.60
C ARG A 89 2.71 11.89 -7.01
N GLY A 90 1.46 12.29 -7.18
CA GLY A 90 0.90 12.66 -8.47
C GLY A 90 0.39 14.09 -8.50
N VAL A 91 0.32 14.66 -9.70
CA VAL A 91 -0.28 15.96 -9.99
C VAL A 91 -1.38 15.76 -11.02
N ASP A 92 -2.59 16.25 -10.73
CA ASP A 92 -3.72 16.24 -11.66
C ASP A 92 -3.75 17.49 -12.57
N LYS A 93 -4.78 17.60 -13.41
CA LYS A 93 -4.95 18.71 -14.37
C LYS A 93 -5.19 20.05 -13.68
N GLU A 94 -5.73 20.00 -12.47
CA GLU A 94 -6.03 21.14 -11.62
C GLU A 94 -4.80 21.57 -10.80
N PHE A 95 -3.63 20.97 -11.06
CA PHE A 95 -2.37 21.19 -10.33
C PHE A 95 -2.46 20.80 -8.84
N THR A 96 -3.38 19.91 -8.48
CA THR A 96 -3.48 19.38 -7.13
C THR A 96 -2.45 18.28 -6.94
N VAL A 97 -1.56 18.47 -5.97
CA VAL A 97 -0.58 17.47 -5.58
C VAL A 97 -1.23 16.48 -4.62
N THR A 98 -1.14 15.19 -4.92
CA THR A 98 -1.61 14.09 -4.07
C THR A 98 -0.45 13.18 -3.71
N GLU A 99 -0.27 12.89 -2.42
CA GLU A 99 0.75 11.97 -1.89
C GLU A 99 0.06 10.84 -1.10
N GLU A 100 0.31 9.58 -1.47
CA GLU A 100 -0.38 8.43 -0.87
C GLU A 100 0.53 7.18 -0.83
N LEU A 101 0.29 6.28 0.12
CA LEU A 101 0.87 4.94 0.12
C LEU A 101 0.12 4.06 -0.90
N LEU A 102 0.81 3.70 -1.98
CA LEU A 102 0.22 2.95 -3.09
C LEU A 102 0.13 1.46 -2.78
N ALA A 103 1.20 0.87 -2.25
CA ALA A 103 1.23 -0.56 -1.95
C ALA A 103 2.33 -0.92 -0.93
N LEU A 104 2.08 -1.99 -0.19
CA LEU A 104 3.09 -2.75 0.57
C LEU A 104 3.20 -4.12 -0.06
N GLN A 105 4.33 -4.42 -0.71
CA GLN A 105 4.58 -5.70 -1.38
C GLN A 105 5.61 -6.51 -0.59
N PRO A 106 5.31 -7.76 -0.20
CA PRO A 106 6.30 -8.62 0.45
C PRO A 106 7.39 -9.03 -0.55
N LEU A 107 8.65 -8.82 -0.19
CA LEU A 107 9.80 -9.30 -0.97
C LEU A 107 10.14 -10.71 -0.49
N LYS A 108 9.84 -11.73 -1.30
CA LYS A 108 10.05 -13.14 -0.93
C LYS A 108 11.40 -13.64 -1.44
N GLY A 109 12.25 -14.11 -0.53
CA GLY A 109 13.49 -14.82 -0.87
C GLY A 109 14.67 -13.89 -1.15
N THR A 110 14.77 -13.38 -2.38
CA THR A 110 15.86 -12.50 -2.82
C THR A 110 15.38 -11.06 -3.02
N THR A 111 16.26 -10.10 -2.70
CA THR A 111 16.04 -8.66 -2.93
C THR A 111 16.86 -8.22 -4.13
N THR A 112 16.65 -8.84 -5.30
CA THR A 112 17.34 -8.38 -6.53
C THR A 112 16.59 -7.19 -7.16
N GLY A 113 17.28 -6.43 -8.00
CA GLY A 113 16.64 -5.32 -8.73
C GLY A 113 15.49 -5.78 -9.65
N GLU A 114 15.53 -7.02 -10.13
CA GLU A 114 14.48 -7.58 -11.00
C GLU A 114 13.23 -7.96 -10.21
N ASP A 115 13.40 -8.51 -9.01
CA ASP A 115 12.29 -8.80 -8.10
C ASP A 115 11.52 -7.51 -7.77
N ILE A 116 12.26 -6.44 -7.44
CA ILE A 116 11.70 -5.11 -7.17
C ILE A 116 10.98 -4.56 -8.41
N PHE A 117 11.59 -4.64 -9.60
CA PHE A 117 10.96 -4.20 -10.85
C PHE A 117 9.62 -4.91 -11.09
N ASN A 118 9.59 -6.23 -10.90
CA ASN A 118 8.41 -7.04 -11.14
C ASN A 118 7.28 -6.68 -10.16
N GLU A 119 7.59 -6.41 -8.89
CA GLU A 119 6.58 -5.96 -7.91
C GLU A 119 6.05 -4.57 -8.25
N VAL A 120 6.90 -3.61 -8.61
CA VAL A 120 6.47 -2.27 -9.06
C VAL A 120 5.58 -2.38 -10.30
N LYS A 121 5.96 -3.22 -11.26
CA LYS A 121 5.18 -3.44 -12.49
C LYS A 121 3.79 -4.02 -12.18
N LYS A 122 3.69 -4.99 -11.27
CA LYS A 122 2.39 -5.52 -10.82
C LYS A 122 1.53 -4.41 -10.23
N VAL A 123 2.12 -3.56 -9.38
CA VAL A 123 1.41 -2.43 -8.76
C VAL A 123 0.92 -1.45 -9.82
N PHE A 124 1.75 -1.07 -10.79
CA PHE A 124 1.33 -0.17 -11.87
C PHE A 124 0.15 -0.73 -12.66
N THR A 125 0.20 -2.00 -13.06
CA THR A 125 -0.92 -2.67 -13.74
C THR A 125 -2.18 -2.72 -12.88
N ASN A 126 -2.03 -3.01 -11.58
CA ASN A 126 -3.15 -3.12 -10.64
C ASN A 126 -3.91 -1.81 -10.41
N PHE A 127 -3.22 -0.68 -10.57
CA PHE A 127 -3.76 0.67 -10.40
C PHE A 127 -3.98 1.41 -11.73
N GLY A 128 -3.73 0.75 -12.87
CA GLY A 128 -3.90 1.37 -14.19
C GLY A 128 -2.93 2.51 -14.47
N LEU A 129 -1.78 2.54 -13.79
CA LEU A 129 -0.78 3.59 -13.94
C LEU A 129 -0.02 3.42 -15.26
N GLN A 130 0.11 4.51 -16.01
CA GLN A 130 0.83 4.51 -17.28
C GLN A 130 2.28 4.90 -17.06
N TRP A 131 3.19 4.09 -17.58
CA TRP A 131 4.63 4.37 -17.58
C TRP A 131 5.01 5.66 -18.34
N SER A 132 4.17 6.11 -19.27
CA SER A 132 4.37 7.36 -20.02
C SER A 132 4.23 8.63 -19.16
N LYS A 133 3.47 8.56 -18.06
CA LYS A 133 3.22 9.66 -17.12
C LYS A 133 4.18 9.64 -15.92
N PHE A 134 5.02 8.61 -15.85
CA PHE A 134 5.96 8.43 -14.77
C PHE A 134 7.20 9.30 -14.98
N ILE A 135 7.54 10.12 -14.00
CA ILE A 135 8.62 11.11 -14.10
C ILE A 135 9.84 10.74 -13.27
N GLU A 136 9.67 10.30 -12.03
CA GLU A 136 10.79 10.20 -11.09
C GLU A 136 10.62 9.06 -10.10
N ILE A 137 11.77 8.58 -9.62
CA ILE A 137 11.85 7.67 -8.49
C ILE A 137 12.79 8.17 -7.38
N CYS A 138 12.28 8.25 -6.14
CA CYS A 138 13.10 8.41 -4.94
C CYS A 138 13.32 7.04 -4.29
N ARG A 139 14.54 6.69 -3.91
CA ARG A 139 14.82 5.43 -3.21
C ARG A 139 15.91 5.58 -2.16
N ASP A 140 15.90 4.65 -1.23
CA ASP A 140 17.03 4.43 -0.33
C ASP A 140 18.21 3.78 -1.06
N SER A 141 19.42 4.10 -0.58
CA SER A 141 20.69 3.76 -1.21
C SER A 141 21.11 2.30 -1.01
N VAL A 142 20.22 1.35 -1.32
CA VAL A 142 20.47 -0.10 -1.18
C VAL A 142 21.08 -0.65 -2.48
N PRO A 143 22.09 -1.55 -2.45
CA PRO A 143 22.74 -2.07 -3.66
C PRO A 143 21.79 -2.70 -4.69
N SER A 144 20.72 -3.35 -4.24
CA SER A 144 19.63 -3.91 -5.06
C SER A 144 18.91 -2.86 -5.92
N MET A 145 18.92 -1.61 -5.45
CA MET A 145 18.31 -0.47 -6.12
C MET A 145 19.26 0.23 -7.10
N VAL A 146 20.54 0.38 -6.74
CA VAL A 146 21.49 1.29 -7.40
C VAL A 146 22.28 0.61 -8.53
N GLY A 147 22.36 -0.72 -8.58
CA GLY A 147 23.15 -1.45 -9.58
C GLY A 147 22.85 -1.03 -11.03
N LEU A 148 23.87 -0.57 -11.76
CA LEU A 148 23.73 -0.02 -13.12
C LEU A 148 23.22 -1.03 -14.16
N ARG A 149 23.51 -2.34 -13.97
CA ARG A 149 23.09 -3.43 -14.89
C ARG A 149 22.14 -4.46 -14.27
N LYS A 150 22.19 -4.63 -12.94
CA LYS A 150 21.40 -5.64 -12.20
C LYS A 150 20.53 -5.05 -11.09
N GLY A 151 20.65 -3.75 -10.85
CA GLY A 151 19.81 -3.03 -9.91
C GLY A 151 18.54 -2.53 -10.59
N PHE A 152 17.54 -2.21 -9.78
CA PHE A 152 16.23 -1.81 -10.28
C PHE A 152 16.31 -0.57 -11.20
N ILE A 153 17.23 0.40 -10.97
CA ILE A 153 17.42 1.54 -11.89
C ILE A 153 17.88 1.07 -13.28
N GLY A 154 18.89 0.21 -13.34
CA GLY A 154 19.42 -0.29 -14.61
C GLY A 154 18.34 -0.98 -15.44
N ILE A 155 17.57 -1.86 -14.78
CA ILE A 155 16.47 -2.60 -15.40
C ILE A 155 15.34 -1.66 -15.85
N LEU A 156 15.01 -0.64 -15.04
CA LEU A 156 13.98 0.34 -15.38
C LEU A 156 14.37 1.14 -16.64
N ASN A 157 15.62 1.61 -16.70
CA ASN A 157 16.12 2.36 -17.86
C ASN A 157 16.14 1.51 -19.13
N GLU A 158 16.54 0.25 -19.03
CA GLU A 158 16.55 -0.69 -20.17
C GLU A 158 15.13 -1.01 -20.67
N LYS A 159 14.19 -1.27 -19.76
CA LYS A 159 12.84 -1.77 -20.12
C LYS A 159 11.82 -0.67 -20.43
N VAL A 160 11.97 0.52 -19.85
CA VAL A 160 10.97 1.61 -19.97
C VAL A 160 11.50 2.77 -20.83
N ASN A 161 12.77 2.74 -21.25
CA ASN A 161 13.42 3.75 -22.09
C ASN A 161 13.18 5.18 -21.58
N LEU A 162 13.34 5.37 -20.27
CA LEU A 162 13.08 6.65 -19.60
C LEU A 162 14.25 7.60 -19.87
N GLN A 163 14.15 8.41 -20.93
CA GLN A 163 15.10 9.51 -21.17
C GLN A 163 14.97 10.66 -20.14
N LYS A 164 13.99 10.62 -19.23
CA LYS A 164 13.62 11.75 -18.36
C LYS A 164 13.59 11.45 -16.86
N SER A 165 13.89 10.23 -16.41
CA SER A 165 13.81 9.93 -14.98
C SER A 165 14.94 10.57 -14.19
N ILE A 166 14.59 11.62 -13.44
CA ILE A 166 15.43 12.18 -12.39
C ILE A 166 15.47 11.12 -11.28
N ILE A 167 16.68 10.80 -10.79
CA ILE A 167 16.89 9.83 -9.72
C ILE A 167 17.35 10.63 -8.51
N ALA A 168 16.46 10.86 -7.54
CA ALA A 168 16.83 11.49 -6.28
C ALA A 168 17.26 10.41 -5.27
N LEU A 169 18.46 10.59 -4.69
CA LEU A 169 18.94 9.82 -3.56
C LEU A 169 18.38 10.44 -2.27
N SER A 170 17.65 9.65 -1.49
CA SER A 170 17.27 10.03 -0.13
C SER A 170 18.49 9.85 0.78
N THR A 171 19.03 10.94 1.32
CA THR A 171 19.95 10.90 2.46
C THR A 171 19.27 11.58 3.65
N ASN A 172 18.93 10.79 4.68
CA ASN A 172 18.32 11.21 5.94
C ASN A 172 16.98 11.96 5.85
N ARG A 173 15.89 11.22 5.56
CA ARG A 173 14.46 11.62 5.73
C ARG A 173 13.98 12.87 4.99
N THR A 174 14.80 13.44 4.13
CA THR A 174 14.40 14.41 3.11
C THR A 174 14.83 13.87 1.75
N CYS A 175 13.88 13.47 0.90
CA CYS A 175 14.18 13.30 -0.53
C CYS A 175 14.63 14.67 -1.02
N VAL A 176 15.93 14.85 -1.24
CA VAL A 176 16.47 16.07 -1.87
C VAL A 176 16.11 15.95 -3.35
N LEU A 177 14.87 16.34 -3.65
CA LEU A 177 14.40 16.55 -5.00
C LEU A 177 15.43 17.42 -5.73
N SER A 178 15.81 17.03 -6.94
CA SER A 178 16.66 17.89 -7.77
C SER A 178 16.04 19.29 -7.87
N PRO A 179 16.83 20.37 -8.04
CA PRO A 179 16.32 21.74 -8.14
C PRO A 179 15.23 21.94 -9.21
N LEU A 180 15.09 21.02 -10.16
CA LEU A 180 14.01 21.02 -11.15
C LEU A 180 12.62 20.77 -10.55
N VAL A 181 12.48 20.04 -9.45
CA VAL A 181 11.16 19.70 -8.86
C VAL A 181 10.76 20.64 -7.73
N SER A 182 11.70 21.38 -7.13
CA SER A 182 11.34 22.47 -6.21
C SER A 182 10.58 23.63 -6.91
N ARG A 183 10.52 23.63 -8.25
CA ARG A 183 9.79 24.58 -9.10
C ARG A 183 8.53 24.01 -9.77
N MET A 184 8.24 22.72 -9.59
CA MET A 184 6.97 22.10 -9.98
C MET A 184 6.01 21.96 -8.78
N LEU A 185 6.44 22.43 -7.61
CA LEU A 185 5.66 22.79 -6.44
C LEU A 185 5.09 24.20 -6.57
#